data_AF-A0A349N079-F1
#
_entry.id   AF-A0A349N079-F1
#
_cell.length_a   1.000
_cell.length_b   1.000
_cell.length_c   1.000
_cell.angle_alpha   90.00
_cell.angle_beta   90.00
_cell.angle_gamma   90.00
#
_symmetry.space_group_name_H-M   'P 1'
#
loop_
_entity.id
_entity.type
_entity.pdbx_description
1 polymer ?
#
loop_
_entity_poly.entity_id
_entity_poly.type
_entity_poly.pdbx_seq_one_letter_code
_entity_poly.pdbx_strand_id
1 'polypeptide(L)'
;ALPGYRKALPMVFCGLYPIDSKDYGVLKDALEKLSLNDAALEYTPETSLALGFGFRCGFLGLLHMDVVQERLEREYNLKLITTAPSVIYHVYKTNKEMTAVDNPAALPPPTEIEHIEEPVVKADILTPSDMVGAVMELAQGRRGTFITMTYLDETRVNLEYHLPLCEIIYDFFDKLKSSTKGYASLDYQMWGYQTTDAVKLDILLNGEMVDALSTIVHRSNAASRGRALAVRLKDIIPRQLFEIPIQAAVGNKIIARESVKAMRKDVLAKCYGGDISRKRKLLEKQKEGKKRMKQVGNVEIPQEAFMAILKDD
;
A
#
# COMPACT_ATOMS: atom_id res chain seq x y z
N ALA A 1 -24.27 -28.14 -18.02
CA ALA A 1 -23.78 -27.47 -16.80
C ALA A 1 -24.93 -27.35 -15.81
N LEU A 2 -24.73 -27.68 -14.54
CA LEU A 2 -25.74 -27.42 -13.49
C LEU A 2 -25.92 -25.89 -13.37
N PRO A 3 -27.15 -25.37 -13.36
CA PRO A 3 -27.40 -23.96 -13.16
C PRO A 3 -26.90 -23.55 -11.76
N GLY A 4 -26.04 -22.52 -11.69
CA GLY A 4 -25.57 -21.95 -10.42
C GLY A 4 -24.04 -21.86 -10.25
N TYR A 5 -23.24 -22.58 -11.04
CA TYR A 5 -21.79 -22.43 -10.96
C TYR A 5 -21.36 -21.08 -11.55
N ARG A 6 -20.86 -20.19 -10.68
CA ARG A 6 -20.21 -18.94 -11.06
C ARG A 6 -18.73 -19.07 -10.73
N LYS A 7 -17.86 -18.68 -11.67
CA LYS A 7 -16.42 -18.64 -11.43
C LYS A 7 -16.16 -17.66 -10.28
N ALA A 8 -15.38 -18.08 -9.29
CA ALA A 8 -14.97 -17.20 -8.21
C ALA A 8 -14.03 -16.14 -8.78
N LEU A 9 -14.44 -14.86 -8.69
CA LEU A 9 -13.65 -13.75 -9.18
C LEU A 9 -12.76 -13.23 -8.04
N PRO A 10 -11.45 -13.03 -8.28
CA PRO A 10 -10.57 -12.43 -7.28
C PRO A 10 -11.00 -10.98 -7.01
N MET A 11 -11.06 -10.63 -5.72
CA MET A 11 -11.46 -9.30 -5.25
C MET A 11 -10.26 -8.46 -4.80
N VAL A 12 -9.18 -9.13 -4.38
CA VAL A 12 -7.97 -8.51 -3.83
C VAL A 12 -6.77 -8.93 -4.66
N PHE A 13 -5.90 -7.99 -5.01
CA PHE A 13 -4.70 -8.25 -5.79
C PHE A 13 -3.47 -7.76 -5.03
N CYS A 14 -2.43 -8.59 -4.98
CA CYS A 14 -1.12 -8.20 -4.47
C CYS A 14 -0.01 -8.72 -5.37
N GLY A 15 1.10 -7.99 -5.44
CA GLY A 15 2.33 -8.48 -6.04
C GLY A 15 3.15 -9.29 -5.04
N LEU A 16 3.52 -10.50 -5.42
CA LEU A 16 4.43 -11.41 -4.71
C LEU A 16 5.79 -11.43 -5.39
N TYR A 17 6.83 -11.06 -4.63
CA TYR A 17 8.21 -11.03 -5.12
C TYR A 17 9.11 -11.88 -4.22
N PRO A 18 10.01 -12.70 -4.76
CA PRO A 18 11.00 -13.39 -3.95
C PRO A 18 12.07 -12.41 -3.46
N ILE A 19 12.60 -12.62 -2.26
CA ILE A 19 13.73 -11.81 -1.73
C ILE A 19 14.99 -12.01 -2.59
N ASP A 20 15.28 -13.27 -2.95
CA ASP A 20 16.37 -13.62 -3.87
C ASP A 20 15.80 -13.85 -5.28
N SER A 21 16.34 -13.14 -6.27
CA SER A 21 15.93 -13.28 -7.67
C SER A 21 16.13 -14.70 -8.22
N LYS A 22 17.00 -15.52 -7.62
CA LYS A 22 17.19 -16.93 -7.98
C LYS A 22 15.95 -17.79 -7.70
N ASP A 23 15.15 -17.40 -6.71
CA ASP A 23 13.99 -18.16 -6.27
C ASP A 23 12.75 -17.88 -7.14
N TYR A 24 12.84 -17.00 -8.14
CA TYR A 24 11.74 -16.72 -9.07
C TYR A 24 11.21 -17.99 -9.77
N GLY A 25 12.12 -18.89 -10.20
CA GLY A 25 11.72 -20.16 -10.80
C GLY A 25 10.95 -21.06 -9.82
N VAL A 26 11.40 -21.11 -8.57
CA VAL A 26 10.76 -21.89 -7.51
C VAL A 26 9.39 -21.30 -7.15
N LEU A 27 9.27 -19.97 -7.09
CA LEU A 27 8.00 -19.27 -6.87
C LEU A 27 7.00 -19.56 -7.98
N LYS A 28 7.44 -19.54 -9.24
CA LYS A 28 6.60 -19.90 -10.38
C LYS A 28 6.06 -21.32 -10.27
N ASP A 29 6.94 -22.28 -10.02
CA ASP A 29 6.57 -23.69 -9.89
C ASP A 29 5.64 -23.93 -8.69
N ALA A 30 5.86 -23.18 -7.59
CA ALA A 30 5.01 -23.24 -6.41
C ALA A 30 3.59 -22.70 -6.67
N LEU A 31 3.49 -21.55 -7.36
CA LEU A 31 2.20 -20.96 -7.75
C LEU A 31 1.45 -21.86 -8.74
N GLU A 32 2.13 -22.45 -9.70
CA GLU A 32 1.53 -23.43 -10.64
C GLU A 32 0.94 -24.62 -9.89
N LYS A 33 1.69 -25.20 -8.94
CA LYS A 33 1.20 -26.31 -8.11
C LYS A 33 0.04 -25.91 -7.19
N LEU A 34 0.06 -24.70 -6.65
CA LEU A 34 -1.02 -24.20 -5.81
C LEU A 34 -2.30 -23.94 -6.62
N SER A 35 -2.17 -23.36 -7.82
CA SER A 35 -3.29 -23.07 -8.71
C SER A 35 -4.02 -24.33 -9.20
N LEU A 36 -3.35 -25.47 -9.26
CA LEU A 36 -4.01 -26.77 -9.53
C LEU A 36 -4.99 -27.19 -8.42
N ASN A 37 -4.73 -26.78 -7.17
CA ASN A 37 -5.57 -27.10 -6.03
C ASN A 37 -6.57 -25.97 -5.72
N ASP A 38 -6.19 -24.73 -5.98
CA ASP A 38 -6.98 -23.54 -5.69
C ASP A 38 -7.47 -22.86 -6.98
N ALA A 39 -8.74 -23.07 -7.30
CA ALA A 39 -9.37 -22.52 -8.49
C ALA A 39 -9.62 -21.00 -8.43
N ALA A 40 -9.44 -20.38 -7.25
CA ALA A 40 -9.65 -18.95 -7.05
C ALA A 40 -8.36 -18.13 -7.13
N LEU A 41 -7.20 -18.78 -7.06
CA LEU A 41 -5.90 -18.13 -7.22
C LEU A 41 -5.64 -17.87 -8.70
N GLU A 42 -5.65 -16.59 -9.08
CA GLU A 42 -5.18 -16.14 -10.39
C GLU A 42 -3.79 -15.50 -10.23
N TYR A 43 -2.88 -15.73 -11.17
CA TYR A 43 -1.56 -15.10 -11.15
C TYR A 43 -1.10 -14.71 -12.55
N THR A 44 -0.45 -13.55 -12.66
CA THR A 44 0.16 -13.04 -13.89
C THR A 44 1.60 -12.61 -13.59
N PRO A 45 2.56 -12.86 -14.51
CA PRO A 45 3.93 -12.43 -14.31
C PRO A 45 4.02 -10.90 -14.35
N GLU A 46 4.75 -10.32 -13.41
CA GLU A 46 4.92 -8.87 -13.28
C GLU A 46 6.37 -8.51 -13.00
N THR A 47 6.81 -7.37 -13.53
CA THR A 47 8.16 -6.84 -13.30
C THR A 47 8.07 -5.47 -12.64
N SER A 48 8.68 -5.34 -11.46
CA SER A 48 8.86 -4.06 -10.78
C SER A 48 10.31 -3.57 -10.92
N LEU A 49 10.49 -2.26 -11.00
CA LEU A 49 11.81 -1.62 -11.03
C LEU A 49 12.57 -1.82 -9.71
N ALA A 50 11.85 -1.80 -8.58
CA ALA A 50 12.45 -1.90 -7.25
C ALA A 50 12.67 -3.35 -6.80
N LEU A 51 11.73 -4.25 -7.10
CA LEU A 51 11.72 -5.63 -6.58
C LEU A 51 12.12 -6.68 -7.62
N GLY A 52 12.23 -6.30 -8.90
CA GLY A 52 12.58 -7.21 -9.99
C GLY A 52 11.40 -8.07 -10.44
N PHE A 53 11.67 -9.34 -10.73
CA PHE A 53 10.68 -10.28 -11.26
C PHE A 53 9.81 -10.86 -10.15
N GLY A 54 8.50 -10.80 -10.32
CA GLY A 54 7.53 -11.38 -9.41
C GLY A 54 6.23 -11.76 -10.12
N PHE A 55 5.20 -11.97 -9.33
CA PHE A 55 3.87 -12.33 -9.80
C PHE A 55 2.83 -11.43 -9.18
N ARG A 56 1.91 -10.95 -10.01
CA ARG A 56 0.68 -10.31 -9.57
C ARG A 56 -0.35 -11.40 -9.31
N CYS A 57 -0.78 -11.56 -8.07
CA CYS A 57 -1.71 -12.60 -7.64
C CYS A 57 -3.05 -12.00 -7.22
N GLY A 58 -4.13 -12.64 -7.65
CA GLY A 58 -5.52 -12.33 -7.28
C GLY A 58 -6.06 -13.34 -6.27
N PHE A 59 -6.74 -12.83 -5.25
CA PHE A 59 -7.29 -13.57 -4.11
C PHE A 59 -8.76 -13.21 -3.88
N LEU A 60 -9.53 -14.10 -3.27
CA LEU A 60 -10.92 -13.83 -2.86
C LEU A 60 -11.04 -12.78 -1.74
N GLY A 61 -10.01 -12.66 -0.90
CA GLY A 61 -10.01 -11.78 0.26
C GLY A 61 -8.66 -11.83 0.98
N LEU A 62 -8.55 -11.06 2.06
CA LEU A 62 -7.33 -10.97 2.88
C LEU A 62 -6.91 -12.32 3.47
N LEU A 63 -7.85 -13.06 4.07
CA LEU A 63 -7.54 -14.37 4.67
C LEU A 63 -7.00 -15.36 3.64
N HIS A 64 -7.54 -15.34 2.42
CA HIS A 64 -7.04 -16.19 1.34
C HIS A 64 -5.60 -15.83 0.95
N MET A 65 -5.28 -14.54 0.91
CA MET A 65 -3.92 -14.05 0.68
C MET A 65 -2.96 -14.55 1.77
N ASP A 66 -3.33 -14.42 3.05
CA ASP A 66 -2.48 -14.85 4.17
C ASP A 66 -2.21 -16.35 4.15
N VAL A 67 -3.24 -17.16 3.89
CA VAL A 67 -3.09 -18.62 3.79
C VAL A 67 -2.18 -18.99 2.62
N VAL A 68 -2.37 -18.39 1.45
CA VAL A 68 -1.52 -18.68 0.29
C VAL A 68 -0.07 -18.26 0.55
N GLN A 69 0.15 -17.09 1.15
CA GLN A 69 1.49 -16.64 1.53
C GLN A 69 2.14 -17.60 2.53
N GLU A 70 1.45 -17.96 3.61
CA GLU A 70 1.97 -18.86 4.64
C GLU A 70 2.30 -20.25 4.07
N ARG A 71 1.49 -20.74 3.12
CA ARG A 71 1.77 -21.99 2.41
C ARG A 71 3.01 -21.90 1.54
N LEU A 72 3.18 -20.81 0.79
CA LEU A 72 4.38 -20.60 -0.02
C LEU A 72 5.65 -20.52 0.86
N GLU A 73 5.57 -19.83 1.99
CA GLU A 73 6.69 -19.71 2.93
C GLU A 73 7.02 -21.04 3.63
N ARG A 74 6.02 -21.81 4.06
CA ARG A 74 6.24 -23.06 4.82
C ARG A 74 6.47 -24.28 3.94
N GLU A 75 5.66 -24.49 2.90
CA GLU A 75 5.72 -25.70 2.07
C GLU A 75 6.90 -25.65 1.08
N TYR A 76 7.22 -24.45 0.58
CA TYR A 76 8.25 -24.26 -0.45
C TYR A 76 9.52 -23.55 0.07
N ASN A 77 9.56 -23.20 1.36
CA ASN A 77 10.68 -22.51 2.01
C ASN A 77 11.10 -21.22 1.28
N LEU A 78 10.13 -20.52 0.72
CA LEU A 78 10.33 -19.26 0.01
C LEU A 78 10.26 -18.10 0.99
N LYS A 79 11.11 -17.10 0.82
CA LYS A 79 10.93 -15.81 1.50
C LYS A 79 10.39 -14.80 0.50
N LEU A 80 9.20 -14.30 0.78
CA LEU A 80 8.44 -13.46 -0.13
C LEU A 80 8.27 -12.05 0.43
N ILE A 81 8.17 -11.09 -0.48
CA ILE A 81 7.79 -9.72 -0.26
C ILE A 81 6.41 -9.53 -0.92
N THR A 82 5.42 -9.23 -0.10
CA THR A 82 4.07 -8.85 -0.54
C THR A 82 3.99 -7.34 -0.68
N THR A 83 3.54 -6.85 -1.82
CA THR A 83 3.17 -5.44 -1.98
C THR A 83 1.80 -5.16 -1.37
N ALA A 84 1.49 -3.87 -1.18
CA ALA A 84 0.22 -3.46 -0.62
C ALA A 84 -0.93 -4.03 -1.45
N PRO A 85 -1.92 -4.69 -0.81
CA PRO A 85 -3.07 -5.22 -1.53
C PRO A 85 -3.85 -4.09 -2.18
N SER A 86 -4.46 -4.38 -3.32
CA SER A 86 -5.15 -3.41 -4.17
C SER A 86 -6.40 -4.04 -4.77
N VAL A 87 -7.30 -3.19 -5.23
CA VAL A 87 -8.56 -3.58 -5.84
C VAL A 87 -8.55 -3.23 -7.32
N ILE A 88 -9.44 -3.86 -8.09
CA ILE A 88 -9.68 -3.47 -9.48
C ILE A 88 -10.48 -2.18 -9.49
N TYR A 89 -9.94 -1.13 -10.09
CA TYR A 89 -10.67 0.09 -10.41
C TYR A 89 -11.17 0.02 -11.85
N HIS A 90 -12.40 0.47 -12.08
CA HIS A 90 -12.88 0.71 -13.45
C HIS A 90 -12.57 2.16 -13.81
N VAL A 91 -11.66 2.35 -14.77
CA VAL A 91 -11.29 3.67 -15.26
C VAL A 91 -12.00 3.91 -16.58
N TYR A 92 -12.88 4.89 -16.59
CA TYR A 92 -13.56 5.35 -17.80
C TYR A 92 -12.75 6.49 -18.41
N LYS A 93 -12.23 6.24 -19.60
CA LYS A 93 -11.46 7.22 -20.35
C LYS A 93 -12.39 8.18 -21.09
N THR A 94 -11.87 9.35 -21.47
CA THR A 94 -12.59 10.34 -22.28
C THR A 94 -13.03 9.83 -23.66
N ASN A 95 -12.40 8.76 -24.15
CA ASN A 95 -12.82 8.03 -25.35
C ASN A 95 -14.00 7.06 -25.12
N LYS A 96 -14.59 7.03 -23.92
CA LYS A 96 -15.65 6.12 -23.44
C LYS A 96 -15.25 4.64 -23.33
N GLU A 97 -13.95 4.33 -23.43
CA GLU A 97 -13.44 3.01 -23.16
C GLU A 97 -13.30 2.79 -21.66
N MET A 98 -13.77 1.64 -21.18
CA MET A 98 -13.57 1.21 -19.81
C MET A 98 -12.37 0.28 -19.74
N THR A 99 -11.40 0.64 -18.91
CA THR A 99 -10.23 -0.19 -18.62
C THR A 99 -10.23 -0.58 -17.15
N ALA A 100 -10.17 -1.88 -16.88
CA ALA A 100 -9.95 -2.41 -15.54
C ALA A 100 -8.47 -2.23 -15.18
N VAL A 101 -8.20 -1.48 -14.11
CA VAL A 101 -6.86 -1.18 -13.62
C VAL A 101 -6.71 -1.79 -12.24
N ASP A 102 -5.85 -2.78 -12.13
CA ASP A 102 -5.45 -3.39 -10.87
C ASP A 102 -4.14 -2.77 -10.35
N ASN A 103 -3.18 -2.47 -11.22
CA ASN A 103 -1.91 -1.85 -10.85
C ASN A 103 -1.95 -0.30 -10.91
N PRO A 104 -1.60 0.42 -9.83
CA PRO A 104 -1.42 1.87 -9.83
C PRO A 104 -0.46 2.41 -10.91
N ALA A 105 0.53 1.64 -11.34
CA ALA A 105 1.44 2.01 -12.42
C ALA A 105 0.76 2.05 -13.78
N ALA A 106 -0.25 1.19 -14.02
CA ALA A 106 -1.00 1.11 -15.25
C ALA A 106 -2.14 2.15 -15.34
N LEU A 107 -2.32 2.98 -14.31
CA LEU A 107 -3.31 4.04 -14.32
C LEU A 107 -2.97 5.09 -15.40
N PRO A 108 -3.89 5.37 -16.35
CA PRO A 108 -3.66 6.36 -17.40
C PRO A 108 -3.50 7.78 -16.80
N PRO A 109 -2.90 8.72 -17.56
CA PRO A 109 -2.74 10.07 -17.07
C PRO A 109 -4.11 10.72 -16.78
N PRO A 110 -4.22 11.59 -15.75
CA PRO A 110 -5.49 12.21 -15.36
C PRO A 110 -6.20 12.99 -16.46
N THR A 111 -5.48 13.40 -17.51
CA THR A 111 -6.03 14.11 -18.68
C THR A 111 -6.92 13.22 -19.56
N GLU A 112 -6.70 11.91 -19.52
CA GLU A 112 -7.46 10.93 -20.31
C GLU A 112 -8.61 10.31 -19.53
N ILE A 113 -8.73 10.61 -18.23
CA ILE A 113 -9.73 10.02 -17.33
C ILE A 113 -10.95 10.93 -17.25
N GLU A 114 -12.13 10.38 -17.51
CA GLU A 114 -13.41 11.04 -17.25
C GLU A 114 -13.85 10.82 -15.80
N HIS A 115 -13.90 9.56 -15.38
CA HIS A 115 -14.19 9.17 -14.00
C HIS A 115 -13.60 7.81 -13.65
N ILE A 116 -13.44 7.56 -12.35
CA ILE A 116 -12.95 6.30 -11.80
C ILE A 116 -14.05 5.73 -10.91
N GLU A 117 -14.31 4.44 -11.03
CA GLU A 117 -15.17 3.71 -10.12
C GLU A 117 -14.35 2.75 -9.26
N GLU A 118 -14.69 2.70 -7.97
CA GLU A 118 -14.14 1.75 -7.02
C GLU A 118 -15.19 0.68 -6.66
N PRO A 119 -14.75 -0.55 -6.33
CA PRO A 119 -15.64 -1.60 -5.90
C PRO A 119 -16.15 -1.31 -4.48
N VAL A 120 -17.47 -1.44 -4.32
CA VAL A 120 -18.19 -1.26 -3.06
C VAL A 120 -18.77 -2.59 -2.62
N VAL A 121 -18.63 -2.88 -1.34
CA VAL A 121 -19.24 -4.05 -0.71
C VAL A 121 -20.33 -3.62 0.25
N LYS A 122 -21.37 -4.44 0.32
CA LYS A 122 -22.30 -4.45 1.43
C LYS A 122 -21.64 -5.21 2.57
N ALA A 123 -21.36 -4.51 3.65
CA ALA A 123 -20.74 -5.02 4.87
C ALA A 123 -21.80 -5.17 5.96
N ASP A 124 -21.93 -6.38 6.47
CA ASP A 124 -22.77 -6.74 7.61
C ASP A 124 -21.87 -6.91 8.83
N ILE A 125 -21.99 -5.99 9.80
CA ILE A 125 -21.18 -5.97 11.01
C ILE A 125 -22.06 -6.30 12.21
N LEU A 126 -21.86 -7.49 12.76
CA LEU A 126 -22.52 -7.92 13.99
C LEU A 126 -21.66 -7.53 15.18
N THR A 127 -22.22 -6.77 16.13
CA THR A 127 -21.49 -6.29 17.32
C THR A 127 -22.41 -6.23 18.54
N PRO A 128 -21.88 -6.30 19.77
CA PRO A 128 -22.66 -6.00 20.96
C PRO A 128 -23.19 -4.56 20.98
N SER A 129 -24.37 -4.35 21.56
CA SER A 129 -25.04 -3.03 21.64
C SER A 129 -24.19 -1.94 22.29
N ASP A 130 -23.40 -2.30 23.31
CA ASP A 130 -22.52 -1.37 24.04
C ASP A 130 -21.38 -0.78 23.18
N MET A 131 -21.01 -1.47 22.08
CA MET A 131 -19.85 -1.13 21.25
C MET A 131 -20.24 -0.56 19.88
N VAL A 132 -21.52 -0.33 19.64
CA VAL A 132 -22.05 0.17 18.35
C VAL A 132 -21.42 1.51 17.98
N GLY A 133 -21.28 2.44 18.93
CA GLY A 133 -20.74 3.78 18.66
C GLY A 133 -19.32 3.74 18.07
N ALA A 134 -18.45 2.89 18.61
CA ALA A 134 -17.07 2.74 18.12
C ALA A 134 -17.02 2.14 16.70
N VAL A 135 -17.90 1.17 16.41
CA VAL A 135 -18.01 0.56 15.08
C VAL A 135 -18.54 1.56 14.05
N MET A 136 -19.53 2.38 14.42
CA MET A 136 -20.08 3.41 13.54
C MET A 136 -19.03 4.48 13.21
N GLU A 137 -18.26 4.94 14.20
CA GLU A 137 -17.17 5.90 14.00
C GLU A 137 -16.09 5.32 13.06
N LEU A 138 -15.71 4.05 13.26
CA LEU A 138 -14.76 3.36 12.39
C LEU A 138 -15.27 3.26 10.94
N ALA A 139 -16.52 2.82 10.74
CA ALA A 139 -17.12 2.68 9.42
C ALA A 139 -17.24 4.03 8.70
N GLN A 140 -17.65 5.10 9.40
CA GLN A 140 -17.73 6.44 8.83
C GLN A 140 -16.36 7.02 8.49
N GLY A 141 -15.34 6.79 9.34
CA GLY A 141 -13.96 7.16 9.05
C GLY A 141 -13.40 6.52 7.77
N ARG A 142 -13.97 5.38 7.37
CA ARG A 142 -13.64 4.64 6.13
C ARG A 142 -14.59 4.93 4.96
N ARG A 143 -15.29 6.05 4.99
CA ARG A 143 -16.25 6.48 3.95
C ARG A 143 -17.44 5.53 3.80
N GLY A 144 -17.79 4.81 4.86
CA GLY A 144 -18.95 3.93 4.91
C GLY A 144 -20.26 4.71 4.90
N THR A 145 -21.15 4.32 3.99
CA THR A 145 -22.54 4.82 3.98
C THR A 145 -23.40 3.90 4.82
N PHE A 146 -23.99 4.44 5.88
CA PHE A 146 -24.91 3.69 6.74
C PHE A 146 -26.20 3.38 5.99
N ILE A 147 -26.63 2.12 6.02
CA ILE A 147 -27.87 1.66 5.37
C ILE A 147 -28.94 1.39 6.41
N THR A 148 -28.67 0.45 7.32
CA THR A 148 -29.62 0.07 8.36
C THR A 148 -28.94 -0.46 9.60
N MET A 149 -29.67 -0.43 10.72
CA MET A 149 -29.27 -1.02 11.99
C MET A 149 -30.44 -1.85 12.50
N THR A 150 -30.20 -3.13 12.72
CA THR A 150 -31.21 -4.07 13.19
C THR A 150 -30.76 -4.69 14.50
N TYR A 151 -31.56 -4.52 15.55
CA TYR A 151 -31.37 -5.23 16.80
C TYR A 151 -31.84 -6.67 16.60
N LEU A 152 -30.92 -7.63 16.71
CA LEU A 152 -31.26 -9.05 16.65
C LEU A 152 -31.80 -9.51 18.00
N ASP A 153 -31.16 -9.05 19.08
CA ASP A 153 -31.50 -9.31 20.48
C ASP A 153 -31.18 -8.06 21.33
N GLU A 154 -31.46 -8.09 22.64
CA GLU A 154 -31.11 -6.99 23.58
C GLU A 154 -29.59 -6.71 23.63
N THR A 155 -28.78 -7.72 23.32
CA THR A 155 -27.31 -7.64 23.43
C THR A 155 -26.59 -7.53 22.10
N ARG A 156 -27.27 -7.74 20.96
CA ARG A 156 -26.64 -7.87 19.64
C ARG A 156 -27.30 -6.99 18.59
N VAL A 157 -26.46 -6.29 17.83
CA VAL A 157 -26.87 -5.37 16.78
C VAL A 157 -26.16 -5.75 15.49
N ASN A 158 -26.92 -5.87 14.41
CA ASN A 158 -26.38 -5.95 13.06
C ASN A 158 -26.39 -4.56 12.42
N LEU A 159 -25.24 -4.13 11.92
CA LEU A 159 -25.05 -2.87 11.22
C LEU A 159 -24.76 -3.15 9.75
N GLU A 160 -25.59 -2.60 8.87
CA GLU A 160 -25.41 -2.72 7.43
C GLU A 160 -24.81 -1.42 6.86
N TYR A 161 -23.68 -1.56 6.19
CA TYR A 161 -22.95 -0.45 5.57
C TYR A 161 -22.60 -0.76 4.11
N HIS A 162 -22.59 0.27 3.28
CA HIS A 162 -21.87 0.22 2.00
C HIS A 162 -20.49 0.82 2.20
N LEU A 163 -19.45 0.00 2.02
CA LEU A 163 -18.06 0.37 2.25
C LEU A 163 -17.24 0.14 0.97
N PRO A 164 -16.36 1.06 0.59
CA PRO A 164 -15.38 0.82 -0.45
C PRO A 164 -14.46 -0.34 -0.05
N LEU A 165 -14.30 -1.33 -0.93
CA LEU A 165 -13.47 -2.50 -0.66
C LEU A 165 -12.01 -2.11 -0.38
N CYS A 166 -11.50 -1.08 -1.06
CA CYS A 166 -10.16 -0.54 -0.83
C CYS A 166 -9.94 -0.13 0.64
N GLU A 167 -10.94 0.44 1.31
CA GLU A 167 -10.81 0.89 2.71
C GLU A 167 -10.95 -0.27 3.71
N ILE A 168 -11.63 -1.36 3.35
CA ILE A 168 -11.75 -2.57 4.18
C ILE A 168 -10.46 -3.37 4.19
N ILE A 169 -9.80 -3.45 3.05
CA ILE A 169 -8.54 -4.21 2.90
C ILE A 169 -7.44 -3.66 3.81
N TYR A 170 -7.45 -2.35 4.10
CA TYR A 170 -6.43 -1.70 4.94
C TYR A 170 -6.88 -1.56 6.40
N ASP A 171 -6.41 -2.46 7.28
CA ASP A 171 -6.44 -2.29 8.73
C ASP A 171 -7.87 -2.05 9.28
N PHE A 172 -8.90 -2.50 8.55
CA PHE A 172 -10.28 -2.40 9.00
C PHE A 172 -10.62 -3.53 9.94
N PHE A 173 -10.26 -4.76 9.57
CA PHE A 173 -10.53 -5.95 10.37
C PHE A 173 -9.83 -5.87 11.73
N ASP A 174 -8.57 -5.46 11.76
CA ASP A 174 -7.79 -5.35 13.00
C ASP A 174 -8.32 -4.23 13.90
N LYS A 175 -8.67 -3.05 13.34
CA LYS A 175 -9.34 -1.99 14.11
C LYS A 175 -10.71 -2.40 14.60
N LEU A 176 -11.48 -3.11 13.80
CA LEU A 176 -12.80 -3.59 14.20
C LEU A 176 -12.68 -4.56 15.38
N LYS A 177 -11.73 -5.50 15.32
CA LYS A 177 -11.46 -6.43 16.42
C LYS A 177 -10.92 -5.69 17.66
N SER A 178 -9.98 -4.77 17.49
CA SER A 178 -9.40 -4.00 18.59
C SER A 178 -10.44 -3.14 19.32
N SER A 179 -11.26 -2.38 18.56
CA SER A 179 -12.31 -1.51 19.11
C SER A 179 -13.42 -2.28 19.82
N THR A 180 -13.71 -3.51 19.39
CA THR A 180 -14.77 -4.36 19.96
C THR A 180 -14.27 -5.45 20.88
N LYS A 181 -12.98 -5.45 21.26
CA LYS A 181 -12.34 -6.53 22.05
C LYS A 181 -12.51 -7.93 21.44
N GLY A 182 -12.66 -7.99 20.11
CA GLY A 182 -12.80 -9.20 19.32
C GLY A 182 -14.23 -9.68 19.09
N TYR A 183 -15.23 -9.05 19.74
CA TYR A 183 -16.62 -9.50 19.68
C TYR A 183 -17.34 -9.19 18.37
N ALA A 184 -16.87 -8.21 17.58
CA ALA A 184 -17.50 -7.92 16.29
C ALA A 184 -17.11 -8.94 15.23
N SER A 185 -18.05 -9.30 14.37
CA SER A 185 -17.81 -10.05 13.13
C SER A 185 -18.20 -9.21 11.92
N LEU A 186 -17.48 -9.38 10.83
CA LEU A 186 -17.71 -8.71 9.55
C LEU A 186 -17.97 -9.79 8.51
N ASP A 187 -19.11 -9.70 7.85
CA ASP A 187 -19.35 -10.36 6.56
C ASP A 187 -19.47 -9.28 5.48
N TYR A 188 -19.03 -9.57 4.26
CA TYR A 188 -19.19 -8.63 3.17
C TYR A 188 -19.48 -9.31 1.84
N GLN A 189 -20.31 -8.67 1.03
CA GLN A 189 -20.71 -9.13 -0.29
C GLN A 189 -20.53 -8.01 -1.30
N MET A 190 -20.08 -8.35 -2.51
CA MET A 190 -19.95 -7.35 -3.58
C MET A 190 -21.31 -6.73 -3.90
N TRP A 191 -21.40 -5.42 -3.72
CA TRP A 191 -22.60 -4.65 -4.02
C TRP A 191 -22.55 -4.09 -5.45
N GLY A 192 -21.39 -3.60 -5.88
CA GLY A 192 -21.18 -3.06 -7.21
C GLY A 192 -19.99 -2.12 -7.30
N TYR A 193 -20.02 -1.22 -8.28
CA TYR A 193 -19.03 -0.17 -8.46
C TYR A 193 -19.67 1.19 -8.20
N GLN A 194 -18.90 2.11 -7.64
CA GLN A 194 -19.33 3.48 -7.37
C GLN A 194 -18.26 4.47 -7.81
N THR A 195 -18.69 5.56 -8.44
CA THR A 195 -17.81 6.66 -8.84
C THR A 195 -17.14 7.30 -7.63
N THR A 196 -15.82 7.51 -7.70
CA THR A 196 -15.01 8.03 -6.60
C THR A 196 -13.92 8.99 -7.10
N ASP A 197 -13.51 9.94 -6.25
CA ASP A 197 -12.38 10.84 -6.53
C ASP A 197 -11.07 10.18 -6.07
N ALA A 198 -10.71 9.11 -6.78
CA ALA A 198 -9.46 8.38 -6.58
C ALA A 198 -8.29 9.12 -7.26
N VAL A 199 -7.18 9.20 -6.54
CA VAL A 199 -5.92 9.78 -7.02
C VAL A 199 -4.79 8.80 -6.81
N LYS A 200 -3.85 8.79 -7.76
CA LYS A 200 -2.60 8.06 -7.63
C LYS A 200 -1.65 8.80 -6.71
N LEU A 201 -1.24 8.13 -5.65
CA LEU A 201 -0.24 8.58 -4.69
C LEU A 201 1.09 7.92 -5.02
N ASP A 202 2.06 8.72 -5.45
CA ASP A 202 3.40 8.27 -5.79
C ASP A 202 4.39 8.69 -4.70
N ILE A 203 5.34 7.81 -4.39
CA ILE A 203 6.46 8.11 -3.49
C ILE A 203 7.70 8.35 -4.33
N LEU A 204 8.34 9.50 -4.12
CA LEU A 204 9.60 9.88 -4.74
C LEU A 204 10.71 9.91 -3.68
N LEU A 205 11.81 9.23 -3.98
CA LEU A 205 13.03 9.27 -3.19
C LEU A 205 14.12 9.95 -4.00
N ASN A 206 14.65 11.05 -3.46
CA ASN A 206 15.64 11.88 -4.17
C ASN A 206 15.19 12.34 -5.58
N GLY A 207 13.89 12.36 -5.86
CA GLY A 207 13.30 12.70 -7.16
C GLY A 207 13.00 11.52 -8.07
N GLU A 208 13.41 10.30 -7.70
CA GLU A 208 13.09 9.08 -8.43
C GLU A 208 11.83 8.44 -7.88
N MET A 209 10.91 8.05 -8.75
CA MET A 209 9.65 7.42 -8.37
C MET A 209 9.87 5.95 -8.03
N VAL A 210 9.34 5.51 -6.89
CA VAL A 210 9.37 4.10 -6.46
C VAL A 210 8.00 3.49 -6.72
N ASP A 211 7.90 2.75 -7.83
CA ASP A 211 6.70 2.09 -8.33
C ASP A 211 6.04 1.16 -7.31
N ALA A 212 6.83 0.37 -6.59
CA ALA A 212 6.35 -0.61 -5.61
C ALA A 212 5.61 0.01 -4.41
N LEU A 213 5.76 1.32 -4.17
CA LEU A 213 5.10 2.06 -3.09
C LEU A 213 3.95 2.94 -3.58
N SER A 214 3.71 2.99 -4.89
CA SER A 214 2.60 3.76 -5.46
C SER A 214 1.27 3.09 -5.10
N THR A 215 0.30 3.89 -4.66
CA THR A 215 -1.04 3.40 -4.26
C THR A 215 -2.13 4.29 -4.82
N ILE A 216 -3.31 3.73 -5.06
CA ILE A 216 -4.50 4.50 -5.41
C ILE A 216 -5.30 4.76 -4.13
N VAL A 217 -5.57 6.03 -3.86
CA VAL A 217 -6.20 6.48 -2.61
C VAL A 217 -7.25 7.53 -2.91
N HIS A 218 -8.25 7.67 -2.05
CA HIS A 218 -9.20 8.78 -2.17
C HIS A 218 -8.51 10.13 -1.90
N ARG A 219 -8.88 11.18 -2.63
CA ARG A 219 -8.23 12.51 -2.54
C ARG A 219 -8.18 13.07 -1.12
N SER A 220 -9.22 12.89 -0.33
CA SER A 220 -9.27 13.37 1.07
C SER A 220 -8.17 12.74 1.94
N ASN A 221 -7.86 11.46 1.68
CA ASN A 221 -6.97 10.66 2.52
C ASN A 221 -5.52 10.69 2.01
N ALA A 222 -5.29 11.15 0.78
CA ALA A 222 -3.98 11.19 0.14
C ALA A 222 -2.92 11.91 0.98
N ALA A 223 -3.23 13.07 1.56
CA ALA A 223 -2.28 13.85 2.35
C ALA A 223 -1.88 13.16 3.67
N SER A 224 -2.86 12.57 4.36
CA SER A 224 -2.61 11.85 5.61
C SER A 224 -1.78 10.60 5.35
N ARG A 225 -2.18 9.80 4.36
CA ARG A 225 -1.50 8.54 4.00
C ARG A 225 -0.09 8.78 3.45
N GLY A 226 0.07 9.76 2.55
CA GLY A 226 1.38 10.14 2.03
C GLY A 226 2.33 10.64 3.11
N ARG A 227 1.83 11.36 4.12
CA ARG A 227 2.64 11.77 5.28
C ARG A 227 3.02 10.58 6.16
N ALA A 228 2.08 9.68 6.45
CA ALA A 228 2.36 8.48 7.23
C ALA A 228 3.46 7.63 6.59
N LEU A 229 3.34 7.35 5.29
CA LEU A 229 4.35 6.63 4.51
C LEU A 229 5.71 7.36 4.51
N ALA A 230 5.72 8.68 4.32
CA ALA A 230 6.97 9.45 4.29
C ALA A 230 7.70 9.46 5.66
N VAL A 231 6.95 9.50 6.77
CA VAL A 231 7.52 9.42 8.13
C VAL A 231 8.09 8.04 8.39
N ARG A 232 7.37 6.97 8.03
CA ARG A 232 7.85 5.58 8.16
C ARG A 232 9.14 5.36 7.36
N LEU A 233 9.17 5.80 6.10
CA LEU A 233 10.35 5.73 5.24
C LEU A 233 11.56 6.45 5.85
N LYS A 234 11.35 7.58 6.53
CA LYS A 234 12.43 8.36 7.15
C LYS A 234 13.10 7.62 8.31
N ASP A 235 12.33 6.86 9.09
CA ASP A 235 12.84 6.12 10.25
C ASP A 235 13.60 4.87 9.83
N ILE A 236 13.22 4.28 8.69
CA ILE A 236 13.79 3.04 8.18
C ILE A 236 15.01 3.30 7.28
N ILE A 237 15.00 4.37 6.47
CA ILE A 237 16.12 4.67 5.57
C ILE A 237 17.36 5.11 6.37
N PRO A 238 18.50 4.42 6.20
CA PRO A 238 19.72 4.75 6.92
C PRO A 238 20.23 6.15 6.54
N ARG A 239 20.77 6.87 7.52
CA ARG A 239 21.32 8.21 7.31
C ARG A 239 22.56 8.15 6.43
N GLN A 240 22.51 8.82 5.28
CA GLN A 240 23.66 8.97 4.39
C GLN A 240 24.44 10.27 4.63
N LEU A 241 25.57 10.45 3.93
CA LEU A 241 26.40 11.65 4.01
C LEU A 241 25.72 12.90 3.40
N PHE A 242 24.67 12.72 2.60
CA PHE A 242 23.82 13.78 2.05
C PHE A 242 22.39 13.66 2.57
N GLU A 243 21.60 14.71 2.35
CA GLU A 243 20.20 14.74 2.77
C GLU A 243 19.35 14.06 1.70
N ILE A 244 18.54 13.09 2.11
CA ILE A 244 17.63 12.35 1.23
C ILE A 244 16.23 12.92 1.42
N PRO A 245 15.66 13.63 0.43
CA PRO A 245 14.28 14.04 0.47
C PRO A 245 13.37 12.85 0.11
N ILE A 246 12.39 12.59 0.97
CA ILE A 246 11.30 11.64 0.74
C ILE A 246 10.06 12.49 0.45
N GLN A 247 9.42 12.28 -0.69
CA GLN A 247 8.29 13.08 -1.13
C GLN A 247 7.13 12.18 -1.49
N ALA A 248 5.93 12.52 -1.04
CA ALA A 248 4.71 11.94 -1.56
C ALA A 248 4.08 12.93 -2.52
N ALA A 249 3.73 12.49 -3.72
CA ALA A 249 3.15 13.32 -4.77
C ALA A 249 1.84 12.73 -5.29
N VAL A 250 0.96 13.62 -5.74
CA VAL A 250 -0.22 13.27 -6.53
C VAL A 250 -0.05 13.95 -7.88
N GLY A 251 0.29 13.15 -8.90
CA GLY A 251 0.78 13.66 -10.17
C GLY A 251 2.00 14.56 -9.96
N ASN A 252 1.94 15.81 -10.42
CA ASN A 252 3.06 16.76 -10.28
C ASN A 252 3.10 17.52 -8.94
N LYS A 253 2.06 17.39 -8.09
CA LYS A 253 1.96 18.15 -6.84
C LYS A 253 2.50 17.33 -5.68
N ILE A 254 3.53 17.85 -5.01
CA ILE A 254 4.05 17.26 -3.76
C ILE A 254 3.07 17.59 -2.62
N ILE A 255 2.51 16.56 -2.00
CA ILE A 255 1.53 16.69 -0.90
C ILE A 255 2.19 16.58 0.48
N ALA A 256 3.26 15.80 0.60
CA ALA A 256 4.01 15.61 1.83
C ALA A 256 5.51 15.50 1.51
N ARG A 257 6.35 15.99 2.42
CA ARG A 257 7.80 15.91 2.29
C ARG A 257 8.41 15.69 3.65
N GLU A 258 9.21 14.64 3.76
CA GLU A 258 10.10 14.38 4.88
C GLU A 258 11.55 14.37 4.38
N SER A 259 12.52 14.58 5.28
CA SER A 259 13.92 14.43 4.91
C SER A 259 14.73 13.67 5.96
N VAL A 260 15.54 12.74 5.46
CA VAL A 260 16.52 12.02 6.27
C VAL A 260 17.73 12.94 6.44
N LYS A 261 18.04 13.27 7.69
CA LYS A 261 19.15 14.18 8.01
C LYS A 261 20.48 13.56 7.60
N ALA A 262 21.27 14.34 6.87
CA ALA A 262 22.62 13.97 6.48
C ALA A 262 23.52 13.77 7.71
N MET A 263 24.31 12.70 7.73
CA MET A 263 25.40 12.53 8.68
C MET A 263 26.44 13.63 8.46
N ARG A 264 26.91 14.25 9.55
CA ARG A 264 27.91 15.33 9.51
C ARG A 264 29.08 14.95 10.39
N LYS A 265 30.27 14.93 9.79
CA LYS A 265 31.52 14.98 10.54
C LYS A 265 31.73 16.40 11.05
N ASP A 266 32.08 16.54 12.32
CA ASP A 266 32.52 17.82 12.85
C ASP A 266 33.91 18.17 12.29
N VAL A 267 33.92 19.01 11.26
CA VAL A 267 35.16 19.49 10.62
C VAL A 267 35.87 20.56 11.45
N LEU A 268 35.21 21.13 12.47
CA LEU A 268 35.74 22.20 13.29
C LEU A 268 36.41 21.71 14.58
N ALA A 269 36.31 20.41 14.90
CA ALA A 269 36.85 19.83 16.13
C ALA A 269 38.35 20.10 16.37
N LYS A 270 39.15 20.30 15.32
CA LYS A 270 40.60 20.61 15.42
C LYS A 270 40.92 22.11 15.27
N CYS A 271 39.91 22.97 15.18
CA CYS A 271 40.07 24.41 14.99
C CYS A 271 39.98 25.16 16.33
N TYR A 272 41.07 25.18 17.09
CA TYR A 272 41.15 25.83 18.41
C TYR A 272 41.32 27.37 18.33
N GLY A 273 41.60 27.92 17.15
CA GLY A 273 41.84 29.36 16.95
C GLY A 273 40.59 30.18 16.54
N GLY A 274 40.70 31.50 16.68
CA GLY A 274 39.68 32.47 16.28
C GLY A 274 39.62 32.77 14.77
N ASP A 275 40.47 32.15 13.94
CA ASP A 275 40.50 32.39 12.49
C ASP A 275 39.23 31.86 11.80
N ILE A 276 38.32 32.79 11.52
CA ILE A 276 37.05 32.56 10.84
C ILE A 276 37.27 32.05 9.41
N SER A 277 38.36 32.45 8.74
CA SER A 277 38.61 32.06 7.34
C SER A 277 38.89 30.56 7.22
N ARG A 278 39.64 29.98 8.17
CA ARG A 278 39.92 28.54 8.21
C ARG A 278 38.66 27.71 8.45
N LYS A 279 37.79 28.17 9.36
CA LYS A 279 36.49 27.52 9.62
C LYS A 279 35.59 27.57 8.38
N ARG A 280 35.51 28.71 7.70
CA ARG A 280 34.73 28.88 6.45
C ARG A 280 35.22 27.95 5.33
N LYS A 281 36.54 27.89 5.07
CA LYS A 281 37.11 27.00 4.05
C LYS A 281 36.76 25.53 4.25
N LEU A 282 36.75 25.05 5.51
CA LEU A 282 36.39 23.67 5.83
C LEU A 282 34.89 23.40 5.63
N LEU A 283 34.03 24.35 6.01
CA LEU A 283 32.59 24.25 5.81
C LEU A 283 32.21 24.30 4.33
N GLU A 284 32.87 25.15 3.53
CA GLU A 284 32.66 25.22 2.08
C GLU A 284 33.05 23.91 1.39
N LYS A 285 34.23 23.36 1.71
CA LYS A 285 34.63 22.03 1.20
C LYS A 285 33.62 20.94 1.57
N GLN A 286 33.11 20.94 2.80
CA GLN A 286 32.10 19.97 3.23
C GLN A 286 30.78 20.16 2.47
N LYS A 287 30.37 21.41 2.23
CA LYS A 287 29.14 21.75 1.50
C LYS A 287 29.22 21.33 0.03
N GLU A 288 30.34 21.61 -0.64
CA GLU A 288 30.57 21.19 -2.02
C GLU A 288 30.64 19.67 -2.15
N GLY A 289 31.34 18.99 -1.23
CA GLY A 289 31.39 17.53 -1.19
C GLY A 289 29.99 16.92 -1.06
N LYS A 290 29.16 17.44 -0.15
CA LYS A 290 27.76 16.99 0.00
C LYS A 290 26.90 17.29 -1.23
N LYS A 291 27.10 18.43 -1.88
CA LYS A 291 26.38 18.80 -3.11
C LYS A 291 26.71 17.83 -4.26
N ARG A 292 27.99 17.49 -4.42
CA ARG A 292 28.44 16.51 -5.42
C ARG A 292 27.90 15.11 -5.11
N MET A 293 27.95 14.68 -3.85
CA MET A 293 27.37 13.39 -3.43
C MET A 293 25.87 13.32 -3.67
N LYS A 294 25.12 14.41 -3.48
CA LYS A 294 23.68 14.45 -3.73
C LYS A 294 23.32 14.27 -5.22
N GLN A 295 24.14 14.79 -6.13
CA GLN A 295 23.87 14.73 -7.58
C GLN A 295 24.14 13.35 -8.18
N VAL A 296 25.06 12.58 -7.58
CA VAL A 296 25.50 11.27 -8.09
C VAL A 296 25.00 10.12 -7.22
N GLY A 297 24.50 10.42 -6.02
CA GLY A 297 24.07 9.42 -5.04
C GLY A 297 22.70 8.86 -5.39
N ASN A 298 22.69 7.62 -5.87
CA ASN A 298 21.49 6.79 -5.87
C ASN A 298 21.27 6.26 -4.46
N VAL A 299 20.02 6.33 -4.00
CA VAL A 299 19.63 5.81 -2.68
C VAL A 299 19.05 4.44 -2.89
N GLU A 300 19.85 3.41 -2.64
CA GLU A 300 19.34 2.05 -2.55
C GLU A 300 18.60 1.88 -1.22
N ILE A 301 17.35 1.44 -1.31
CA ILE A 301 16.52 1.10 -0.17
C ILE A 301 16.85 -0.35 0.19
N PRO A 302 17.26 -0.66 1.44
CA PRO A 302 17.44 -2.04 1.86
C PRO A 302 16.15 -2.85 1.65
N GLN A 303 16.25 -4.12 1.24
CA GLN A 303 15.06 -4.97 1.10
C GLN A 303 14.30 -5.14 2.44
N GLU A 304 15.03 -5.18 3.56
CA GLU A 304 14.45 -5.19 4.91
C GLU A 304 13.58 -3.97 5.18
N ALA A 305 13.95 -2.82 4.62
CA ALA A 305 13.20 -1.57 4.76
C ALA A 305 11.85 -1.64 4.05
N PHE A 306 11.80 -2.26 2.86
CA PHE A 306 10.53 -2.53 2.16
C PHE A 306 9.62 -3.45 2.96
N MET A 307 10.17 -4.52 3.54
CA MET A 307 9.39 -5.47 4.33
C MET A 307 8.77 -4.83 5.58
N ALA A 308 9.48 -3.92 6.24
CA ALA A 308 8.96 -3.23 7.42
C ALA A 308 7.82 -2.26 7.07
N ILE A 309 7.85 -1.64 5.89
CA ILE A 309 6.80 -0.70 5.45
C ILE A 309 5.52 -1.44 5.10
N LEU A 310 5.65 -2.61 4.47
CA LEU A 310 4.52 -3.38 3.95
C LEU A 310 3.85 -4.30 4.99
N LYS A 311 4.53 -4.61 6.10
CA LYS A 311 3.99 -5.48 7.18
C LYS A 311 3.14 -4.77 8.22
N ASP A 312 3.38 -3.48 8.46
CA ASP A 312 2.68 -2.68 9.48
C ASP A 312 1.61 -1.76 8.85
N ASP A 313 1.11 -2.11 7.66
CA ASP A 313 0.11 -1.38 6.86
C ASP A 313 -1.13 -2.22 6.56
#